data_AF-A0A2V2ZLQ8-F1
#
_entry.id   AF-A0A2V2ZLQ8-F1
#
_cell.length_a   1.000
_cell.length_b   1.000
_cell.length_c   1.000
_cell.angle_alpha   90.00
_cell.angle_beta   90.00
_cell.angle_gamma   90.00
#
_symmetry.space_group_name_H-M   'P 1'
#
loop_
_entity.id
_entity.type
_entity.pdbx_description
1 polymer ?
#
loop_
_entity_poly.entity_id
_entity_poly.type
_entity_poly.pdbx_seq_one_letter_code
_entity_poly.pdbx_strand_id
1 'polypeptide(L)'
;MSDILQIIILSMISLLFVIFLFLLIGWRWIMKRIVKQAGKIIFTDSYQENLIEIIPGFRHMGVQNALENNLRAETGDILHRPFGSSKKWPHFDQITFIPVQTSPFPIDGDEDVEVKVTIGPKAKKPMKIKIPLMISGMAYGIALSEQVKVALATAAKNTGTAINSGEGGILPEELESAGKYILQFSKTEWGKEEEVIKRADMIELKLGQGAMQGMGGNISPENLTGRAREIMGLKNNEVAHILEHYFENQTLNDLKELVEELRKLSGGVPIGAKIGAGGKIEEDIDNLIEMGVDFIAVDGGQAATMGAPPLLADDFGIPTLHAVVRAANHLEKRKKKGEISLIVSGGLFTPGHFLKVLALGADAVYLGSVILFTVSHLHTLNSLPFEPPTQAVWNQGKFKDTFKVEDGVKSAEKFLTASTEEIKIALRAMGKKSLQELSKKDLVSYDELTAKMIGIPFTFAPWEDQSNKSESESS
;
A
#
# COMPACT_ATOMS: atom_id res chain seq x y z
N MET A 1 56.07 -21.65 26.00
CA MET A 1 55.04 -20.68 25.54
C MET A 1 53.62 -21.23 25.67
N SER A 2 53.39 -22.52 25.39
CA SER A 2 52.08 -23.20 25.57
C SER A 2 51.51 -23.07 27.00
N ASP A 3 52.32 -23.33 28.02
CA ASP A 3 51.82 -23.43 29.41
C ASP A 3 51.42 -22.08 30.02
N ILE A 4 52.11 -21.01 29.64
CA ILE A 4 51.77 -19.64 30.10
C ILE A 4 50.43 -19.20 29.52
N LEU A 5 50.16 -19.53 28.26
CA LEU A 5 48.90 -19.20 27.59
C LEU A 5 47.73 -19.95 28.23
N GLN A 6 47.92 -21.22 28.60
CA GLN A 6 46.89 -22.02 29.29
C GLN A 6 46.54 -21.46 30.68
N ILE A 7 47.55 -21.00 31.44
CA ILE A 7 47.34 -20.37 32.75
C ILE A 7 46.58 -19.05 32.63
N ILE A 8 46.88 -18.24 31.61
CA ILE A 8 46.17 -16.98 31.33
C ILE A 8 44.71 -17.26 30.97
N ILE A 9 44.44 -18.22 30.08
CA ILE A 9 43.07 -18.59 29.67
C ILE A 9 42.27 -19.12 30.87
N LEU A 10 42.85 -20.00 31.69
CA LEU A 10 42.19 -20.54 32.88
C LEU A 10 41.87 -19.42 33.90
N SER A 11 42.77 -18.46 34.05
CA SER A 11 42.59 -17.30 34.92
C SER A 11 41.46 -16.38 34.42
N MET A 12 41.39 -16.14 33.10
CA MET A 12 40.30 -15.37 32.48
C MET A 12 38.94 -16.08 32.61
N ILE A 13 38.88 -17.39 32.38
CA ILE A 13 37.64 -18.17 32.54
C ILE A 13 37.18 -18.16 34.00
N SER A 14 38.10 -18.33 34.95
CA SER A 14 37.79 -18.26 36.38
C SER A 14 37.29 -16.88 36.80
N LEU A 15 37.90 -15.81 36.27
CA LEU A 15 37.45 -14.44 36.52
C LEU A 15 36.03 -14.20 35.96
N LEU A 16 35.77 -14.62 34.71
CA LEU A 16 34.44 -14.53 34.10
C LEU A 16 33.40 -15.34 34.88
N PHE A 17 33.77 -16.53 35.38
CA PHE A 17 32.89 -17.37 36.19
C PHE A 17 32.56 -16.71 37.54
N VAL A 18 33.55 -16.09 38.20
CA VAL A 18 33.34 -15.33 39.44
C VAL A 18 32.46 -14.10 39.19
N ILE A 19 32.69 -13.35 38.11
CA ILE A 19 31.84 -12.22 37.72
C ILE A 19 30.41 -12.70 37.44
N PHE A 20 30.26 -13.82 36.74
CA PHE A 20 28.94 -14.41 36.44
C PHE A 20 28.21 -14.87 37.70
N LEU A 21 28.90 -15.53 38.64
CA LEU A 21 28.35 -15.89 39.96
C LEU A 21 27.97 -14.65 40.77
N PHE A 22 28.80 -13.61 40.75
CA PHE A 22 28.52 -12.35 41.43
C PHE A 22 27.31 -11.64 40.81
N LEU A 23 27.18 -11.66 39.48
CA LEU A 23 25.99 -11.15 38.80
C LEU A 23 24.77 -11.99 39.15
N LEU A 24 24.83 -13.32 39.11
CA LEU A 24 23.71 -14.21 39.48
C LEU A 24 23.22 -14.02 40.92
N ILE A 25 24.16 -13.96 41.88
CA ILE A 25 23.84 -13.85 43.31
C ILE A 25 23.52 -12.39 43.69
N GLY A 26 24.25 -11.43 43.12
CA GLY A 26 24.16 -10.00 43.40
C GLY A 26 23.08 -9.27 42.61
N TRP A 27 22.50 -9.86 41.56
CA TRP A 27 21.50 -9.23 40.69
C TRP A 27 20.33 -8.65 41.50
N ARG A 28 19.81 -9.39 42.49
CA ARG A 28 18.70 -8.92 43.32
C ARG A 28 19.06 -7.66 44.11
N TRP A 29 20.28 -7.57 44.61
CA TRP A 29 20.76 -6.40 45.35
C TRP A 29 21.03 -5.20 44.44
N ILE A 30 21.64 -5.44 43.26
CA ILE A 30 21.87 -4.42 42.22
C ILE A 30 20.52 -3.88 41.76
N MET A 31 19.58 -4.75 41.38
CA MET A 31 18.23 -4.36 40.98
C MET A 31 17.49 -3.61 42.08
N LYS A 32 17.59 -4.05 43.35
CA LYS A 32 17.00 -3.32 44.47
C LYS A 32 17.57 -1.91 44.60
N ARG A 33 18.88 -1.71 44.37
CA ARG A 33 19.50 -0.38 44.36
C ARG A 33 19.04 0.47 43.20
N ILE A 34 19.04 -0.07 41.98
CA ILE A 34 18.56 0.61 40.77
C ILE A 34 17.10 1.05 40.98
N VAL A 35 16.23 0.13 41.41
CA VAL A 35 14.82 0.42 41.67
C VAL A 35 14.66 1.47 42.78
N LYS A 36 15.46 1.40 43.86
CA LYS A 36 15.39 2.40 44.93
C LYS A 36 15.86 3.79 44.46
N GLN A 37 16.90 3.86 43.63
CA GLN A 37 17.39 5.11 43.07
C GLN A 37 16.42 5.69 42.04
N ALA A 38 16.00 4.89 41.06
CA ALA A 38 15.01 5.28 40.06
C ALA A 38 13.68 5.66 40.72
N GLY A 39 13.23 4.89 41.70
CA GLY A 39 12.02 5.20 42.48
C GLY A 39 12.16 6.48 43.29
N LYS A 40 13.33 6.76 43.87
CA LYS A 40 13.57 8.05 44.54
C LYS A 40 13.42 9.19 43.52
N ILE A 41 14.10 9.10 42.37
CA ILE A 41 14.00 10.12 41.30
C ILE A 41 12.54 10.32 40.88
N ILE A 42 11.84 9.23 40.53
CA ILE A 42 10.47 9.27 40.02
C ILE A 42 9.46 9.75 41.08
N PHE A 43 9.62 9.41 42.36
CA PHE A 43 8.63 9.69 43.39
C PHE A 43 8.95 10.91 44.27
N THR A 44 10.19 11.40 44.28
CA THR A 44 10.58 12.52 45.18
C THR A 44 11.09 13.76 44.47
N ASP A 45 11.61 13.65 43.24
CA ASP A 45 12.14 14.82 42.55
C ASP A 45 10.99 15.73 42.06
N SER A 46 11.29 17.03 41.95
CA SER A 46 10.31 18.03 41.50
C SER A 46 9.83 17.70 40.08
N TYR A 47 8.58 18.02 39.76
CA TYR A 47 7.99 17.62 38.48
C TYR A 47 8.80 18.11 37.27
N GLN A 48 9.42 19.28 37.37
CA GLN A 48 10.23 19.93 36.33
C GLN A 48 11.61 19.27 36.12
N GLU A 49 12.08 18.49 37.07
CA GLU A 49 13.38 17.80 36.99
C GLU A 49 13.21 16.28 36.88
N ASN A 50 11.95 15.82 36.89
CA ASN A 50 11.59 14.41 36.95
C ASN A 50 11.22 13.91 35.55
N LEU A 51 11.73 12.73 35.20
CA LEU A 51 11.44 12.06 33.92
C LEU A 51 9.94 11.84 33.66
N ILE A 52 9.09 11.89 34.70
CA ILE A 52 7.65 11.83 34.55
C ILE A 52 7.06 12.97 33.72
N GLU A 53 7.75 14.11 33.60
CA GLU A 53 7.35 15.23 32.72
C GLU A 53 7.25 14.82 31.24
N ILE A 54 7.98 13.78 30.83
CA ILE A 54 7.87 13.22 29.47
C ILE A 54 6.44 12.71 29.21
N ILE A 55 5.72 12.26 30.24
CA ILE A 55 4.34 11.74 30.09
C ILE A 55 3.35 12.80 29.60
N PRO A 56 3.14 13.95 30.29
CA PRO A 56 2.29 15.00 29.75
C PRO A 56 2.84 15.57 28.43
N GLY A 57 4.16 15.64 28.25
CA GLY A 57 4.76 16.05 26.98
C GLY A 57 4.33 15.17 25.80
N PHE A 58 4.45 13.84 25.94
CA PHE A 58 4.01 12.87 24.94
C PHE A 58 2.49 12.80 24.79
N ARG A 59 1.71 13.03 25.85
CA ARG A 59 0.25 13.15 25.74
C ARG A 59 -0.19 14.41 25.01
N HIS A 60 0.53 15.52 25.20
CA HIS A 60 0.23 16.81 24.58
C HIS A 60 0.65 16.84 23.11
N MET A 61 1.89 16.43 22.81
CA MET A 61 2.44 16.46 21.45
C MET A 61 2.06 15.21 20.64
N GLY A 62 1.83 14.08 21.29
CA GLY A 62 1.81 12.75 20.66
C GLY A 62 3.22 12.16 20.56
N VAL A 63 3.37 10.87 20.90
CA VAL A 63 4.67 10.16 20.91
C VAL A 63 5.36 10.27 19.55
N GLN A 64 4.61 10.04 18.46
CA GLN A 64 5.16 10.10 17.11
C GLN A 64 5.70 11.49 16.78
N ASN A 65 4.90 12.54 16.99
CA ASN A 65 5.32 13.91 16.68
C ASN A 65 6.53 14.33 17.53
N ALA A 66 6.56 13.94 18.80
CA ALA A 66 7.70 14.24 19.67
C ALA A 66 8.99 13.59 19.13
N LEU A 67 8.95 12.31 18.76
CA LEU A 67 10.11 11.61 18.22
C LEU A 67 10.53 12.15 16.84
N GLU A 68 9.58 12.38 15.94
CA GLU A 68 9.87 12.96 14.63
C GLU A 68 10.46 14.38 14.75
N ASN A 69 9.97 15.20 15.68
CA ASN A 69 10.53 16.54 15.90
C ASN A 69 11.97 16.50 16.43
N ASN A 70 12.31 15.51 17.26
CA ASN A 70 13.71 15.29 17.66
C ASN A 70 14.58 14.83 16.49
N LEU A 71 14.06 13.96 15.61
CA LEU A 71 14.78 13.57 14.39
C LEU A 71 15.02 14.78 13.46
N ARG A 72 14.02 15.67 13.31
CA ARG A 72 14.19 16.93 12.57
C ARG A 72 15.24 17.83 13.21
N ALA A 73 15.27 17.92 14.53
CA ALA A 73 16.24 18.73 15.25
C ALA A 73 17.67 18.18 15.11
N GLU A 74 17.83 16.86 15.08
CA GLU A 74 19.12 16.19 14.91
C GLU A 74 19.67 16.35 13.49
N THR A 75 18.84 16.14 12.46
CA THR A 75 19.31 16.13 11.07
C THR A 75 19.25 17.51 10.40
N GLY A 76 18.32 18.38 10.81
CA GLY A 76 18.02 19.62 10.10
C GLY A 76 17.42 19.41 8.70
N ASP A 77 16.95 18.20 8.39
CA ASP A 77 16.54 17.78 7.04
C ASP A 77 15.11 17.21 7.01
N ILE A 78 14.57 17.01 5.81
CA ILE A 78 13.27 16.41 5.56
C ILE A 78 13.29 14.94 6.03
N LEU A 79 12.30 14.57 6.84
CA LEU A 79 12.12 13.18 7.22
C LEU A 79 11.51 12.38 6.07
N HIS A 80 11.98 11.15 5.89
CA HIS A 80 11.42 10.19 4.95
C HIS A 80 10.67 9.09 5.73
N ARG A 81 9.42 9.36 6.09
CA ARG A 81 8.60 8.44 6.89
C ARG A 81 8.01 7.31 6.04
N PRO A 82 8.18 6.03 6.43
CA PRO A 82 7.58 4.91 5.73
C PRO A 82 6.08 4.79 6.02
N PHE A 83 5.38 4.01 5.20
CA PHE A 83 3.97 3.58 5.35
C PHE A 83 2.87 4.65 5.23
N GLY A 84 3.23 5.92 5.00
CA GLY A 84 2.25 6.98 4.73
C GLY A 84 1.68 7.64 5.99
N SER A 85 0.39 7.95 5.98
CA SER A 85 -0.27 8.65 7.09
C SER A 85 -0.48 7.76 8.31
N SER A 86 -0.22 8.30 9.50
CA SER A 86 -0.63 7.67 10.78
C SER A 86 -1.90 8.28 11.37
N LYS A 87 -2.48 9.29 10.71
CA LYS A 87 -3.74 9.91 11.15
C LYS A 87 -4.89 8.93 11.09
N LYS A 88 -5.86 9.14 11.99
CA LYS A 88 -7.16 8.46 11.93
C LYS A 88 -8.02 9.15 10.88
N TRP A 89 -8.26 8.44 9.79
CA TRP A 89 -9.15 8.87 8.72
C TRP A 89 -10.50 8.12 8.83
N PRO A 90 -11.60 8.69 8.32
CA PRO A 90 -12.82 7.93 8.04
C PRO A 90 -12.49 6.63 7.29
N HIS A 91 -12.95 5.52 7.85
CA HIS A 91 -12.57 4.17 7.41
C HIS A 91 -13.83 3.30 7.23
N PHE A 92 -13.63 2.16 6.57
CA PHE A 92 -14.65 1.20 6.19
C PHE A 92 -15.23 0.40 7.37
N ASP A 93 -14.69 0.53 8.58
CA ASP A 93 -15.11 -0.24 9.76
C ASP A 93 -16.60 -0.09 10.07
N GLN A 94 -17.15 1.13 9.91
CA GLN A 94 -18.54 1.45 10.21
C GLN A 94 -19.56 0.88 9.20
N ILE A 95 -19.07 0.38 8.07
CA ILE A 95 -19.88 -0.17 6.99
C ILE A 95 -19.95 -1.69 7.17
N THR A 96 -21.13 -2.28 6.94
CA THR A 96 -21.34 -3.74 7.00
C THR A 96 -22.17 -4.19 5.79
N PHE A 97 -22.09 -5.48 5.48
CA PHE A 97 -22.86 -6.08 4.39
C PHE A 97 -24.25 -6.51 4.87
N ILE A 98 -25.22 -6.51 3.95
CA ILE A 98 -26.57 -7.02 4.22
C ILE A 98 -26.61 -8.50 3.82
N PRO A 99 -26.62 -9.45 4.78
CA PRO A 99 -26.76 -10.86 4.45
C PRO A 99 -28.19 -11.18 4.03
N VAL A 100 -28.33 -12.24 3.24
CA VAL A 100 -29.64 -12.83 2.92
C VAL A 100 -29.82 -14.10 3.74
N GLN A 101 -31.06 -14.39 4.17
CA GLN A 101 -31.33 -15.54 5.05
C GLN A 101 -32.68 -16.21 4.75
N THR A 102 -33.70 -15.44 4.36
CA THR A 102 -35.07 -15.93 4.18
C THR A 102 -35.64 -15.69 2.78
N SER A 103 -35.34 -14.54 2.15
CA SER A 103 -35.67 -14.26 0.74
C SER A 103 -34.88 -13.04 0.23
N PRO A 104 -34.02 -13.19 -0.79
CA PRO A 104 -33.57 -14.46 -1.36
C PRO A 104 -32.82 -15.30 -0.31
N PHE A 105 -32.53 -16.56 -0.63
CA PHE A 105 -31.69 -17.42 0.21
C PHE A 105 -30.20 -17.24 -0.15
N PRO A 106 -29.28 -17.55 0.77
CA PRO A 106 -27.86 -17.66 0.43
C PRO A 106 -27.64 -18.66 -0.69
N ILE A 107 -26.58 -18.43 -1.45
CA ILE A 107 -26.08 -19.44 -2.40
C ILE A 107 -25.35 -20.53 -1.62
N ASP A 108 -25.43 -21.77 -2.11
CA ASP A 108 -24.78 -22.92 -1.50
C ASP A 108 -23.26 -22.74 -1.41
N GLY A 109 -22.65 -23.24 -0.35
CA GLY A 109 -21.23 -23.04 -0.02
C GLY A 109 -20.27 -23.57 -1.10
N ASP A 110 -20.71 -24.59 -1.84
CA ASP A 110 -19.92 -25.24 -2.89
C ASP A 110 -20.16 -24.65 -4.29
N GLU A 111 -21.18 -23.79 -4.47
CA GLU A 111 -21.41 -23.12 -5.76
C GLU A 111 -20.28 -22.14 -6.07
N ASP A 112 -19.71 -22.21 -7.28
CA ASP A 112 -18.67 -21.27 -7.69
C ASP A 112 -19.24 -19.86 -7.87
N VAL A 113 -18.45 -18.85 -7.48
CA VAL A 113 -18.81 -17.43 -7.59
C VAL A 113 -17.80 -16.73 -8.48
N GLU A 114 -18.30 -16.06 -9.50
CA GLU A 114 -17.47 -15.38 -10.48
C GLU A 114 -16.91 -14.07 -9.92
N VAL A 115 -15.59 -13.98 -9.78
CA VAL A 115 -14.88 -12.77 -9.28
C VAL A 115 -13.87 -12.22 -10.30
N LYS A 116 -13.97 -12.64 -11.56
CA LYS A 116 -13.08 -12.19 -12.64
C LYS A 116 -13.38 -10.73 -13.01
N VAL A 117 -12.34 -9.98 -13.35
CA VAL A 117 -12.44 -8.55 -13.70
C VAL A 117 -11.79 -8.29 -15.05
N THR A 118 -12.38 -7.37 -15.82
CA THR A 118 -11.81 -6.85 -17.07
C THR A 118 -11.48 -5.37 -16.88
N ILE A 119 -10.21 -5.01 -16.97
CA ILE A 119 -9.73 -3.63 -16.87
C ILE A 119 -9.60 -3.03 -18.27
N GLY A 120 -10.10 -1.80 -18.42
CA GLY A 120 -10.12 -1.07 -19.68
C GLY A 120 -10.92 -1.80 -20.76
N PRO A 121 -12.22 -2.08 -20.55
CA PRO A 121 -13.03 -2.89 -21.47
C PRO A 121 -13.16 -2.30 -22.88
N LYS A 122 -12.90 -1.01 -23.06
CA LYS A 122 -12.90 -0.31 -24.36
C LYS A 122 -11.54 -0.34 -25.08
N ALA A 123 -10.46 -0.77 -24.40
CA ALA A 123 -9.17 -0.92 -25.03
C ALA A 123 -9.20 -2.04 -26.09
N LYS A 124 -8.28 -1.99 -27.06
CA LYS A 124 -8.20 -3.02 -28.12
C LYS A 124 -7.82 -4.39 -27.55
N LYS A 125 -7.01 -4.42 -26.49
CA LYS A 125 -6.58 -5.62 -25.77
C LYS A 125 -6.87 -5.45 -24.27
N PRO A 126 -8.14 -5.55 -23.83
CA PRO A 126 -8.48 -5.33 -22.43
C PRO A 126 -7.79 -6.37 -21.53
N MET A 127 -7.34 -5.95 -20.35
CA MET A 127 -6.64 -6.84 -19.42
C MET A 127 -7.66 -7.61 -18.57
N LYS A 128 -7.62 -8.94 -18.64
CA LYS A 128 -8.47 -9.82 -17.85
C LYS A 128 -7.69 -10.46 -16.71
N ILE A 129 -8.20 -10.35 -15.49
CA ILE A 129 -7.64 -10.94 -14.27
C ILE A 129 -8.67 -11.86 -13.60
N LYS A 130 -8.20 -12.93 -12.96
CA LYS A 130 -9.07 -13.95 -12.33
C LYS A 130 -9.66 -13.50 -11.00
N ILE A 131 -9.01 -12.57 -10.32
CA ILE A 131 -9.40 -12.05 -9.01
C ILE A 131 -9.34 -10.51 -9.04
N PRO A 132 -10.11 -9.79 -8.21
CA PRO A 132 -10.17 -8.33 -8.23
C PRO A 132 -9.01 -7.65 -7.47
N LEU A 133 -8.04 -8.44 -6.99
CA LEU A 133 -6.94 -7.99 -6.15
C LEU A 133 -5.64 -7.96 -6.95
N MET A 134 -5.06 -6.78 -7.17
CA MET A 134 -3.82 -6.58 -7.93
C MET A 134 -2.68 -6.13 -7.01
N ILE A 135 -1.45 -6.49 -7.36
CA ILE A 135 -0.25 -6.04 -6.62
C ILE A 135 0.13 -4.64 -7.14
N SER A 136 0.11 -3.66 -6.23
CA SER A 136 0.41 -2.26 -6.55
C SER A 136 1.88 -2.05 -6.92
N GLY A 137 2.14 -0.94 -7.64
CA GLY A 137 3.48 -0.53 -8.02
C GLY A 137 4.37 -0.31 -6.81
N MET A 138 5.39 -1.15 -6.66
CA MET A 138 6.45 -1.02 -5.66
C MET A 138 7.78 -1.23 -6.36
N ALA A 139 8.58 -0.16 -6.38
CA ALA A 139 9.76 -0.03 -7.24
C ALA A 139 10.89 -0.98 -6.87
N TYR A 140 11.42 -1.74 -7.83
CA TYR A 140 12.70 -2.42 -7.67
C TYR A 140 13.84 -1.41 -7.51
N GLY A 141 14.79 -1.71 -6.63
CA GLY A 141 16.02 -0.94 -6.46
C GLY A 141 15.83 0.29 -5.59
N ILE A 142 14.83 1.11 -5.93
CA ILE A 142 14.42 2.25 -5.10
C ILE A 142 13.86 1.72 -3.79
N ALA A 143 12.88 0.81 -3.83
CA ALA A 143 12.23 0.27 -2.64
C ALA A 143 12.55 -1.21 -2.40
N LEU A 144 12.06 -2.10 -3.25
CA LEU A 144 12.12 -3.54 -3.05
C LEU A 144 13.40 -4.15 -3.63
N SER A 145 13.88 -5.18 -2.94
CA SER A 145 14.93 -6.07 -3.47
C SER A 145 14.43 -6.90 -4.65
N GLU A 146 15.38 -7.42 -5.44
CA GLU A 146 15.11 -8.27 -6.61
C GLU A 146 14.28 -9.50 -6.24
N GLN A 147 14.66 -10.20 -5.16
CA GLN A 147 14.04 -11.43 -4.71
C GLN A 147 12.56 -11.23 -4.36
N VAL A 148 12.23 -10.09 -3.75
CA VAL A 148 10.83 -9.74 -3.41
C VAL A 148 10.03 -9.46 -4.68
N LYS A 149 10.61 -8.79 -5.67
CA LYS A 149 9.94 -8.47 -6.94
C LYS A 149 9.61 -9.72 -7.74
N VAL A 150 10.57 -10.65 -7.87
CA VAL A 150 10.36 -11.96 -8.49
C VAL A 150 9.30 -12.77 -7.74
N ALA A 151 9.33 -12.75 -6.40
CA ALA A 151 8.35 -13.46 -5.59
C ALA A 151 6.91 -12.94 -5.80
N LEU A 152 6.72 -11.62 -5.80
CA LEU A 152 5.42 -11.01 -6.05
C LEU A 152 4.94 -11.24 -7.49
N ALA A 153 5.82 -11.16 -8.48
CA ALA A 153 5.48 -11.41 -9.89
C ALA A 153 5.02 -12.85 -10.12
N THR A 154 5.73 -13.80 -9.54
CA THR A 154 5.38 -15.23 -9.59
C THR A 154 4.05 -15.50 -8.89
N ALA A 155 3.84 -14.93 -7.70
CA ALA A 155 2.56 -15.05 -6.99
C ALA A 155 1.40 -14.48 -7.81
N ALA A 156 1.57 -13.30 -8.43
CA ALA A 156 0.57 -12.70 -9.29
C ALA A 156 0.20 -13.60 -10.48
N LYS A 157 1.21 -14.20 -11.12
CA LYS A 157 1.01 -15.18 -12.21
C LYS A 157 0.21 -16.40 -11.74
N ASN A 158 0.58 -16.98 -10.60
CA ASN A 158 -0.01 -18.21 -10.10
C ASN A 158 -1.46 -18.02 -9.63
N THR A 159 -1.81 -16.83 -9.11
CA THR A 159 -3.20 -16.49 -8.77
C THR A 159 -3.98 -15.86 -9.93
N GLY A 160 -3.36 -15.69 -11.10
CA GLY A 160 -3.99 -15.12 -12.30
C GLY A 160 -4.39 -13.65 -12.16
N THR A 161 -3.64 -12.88 -11.36
CA THR A 161 -3.78 -11.42 -11.26
C THR A 161 -2.61 -10.70 -11.93
N ALA A 162 -2.51 -9.40 -11.71
CA ALA A 162 -1.49 -8.53 -12.26
C ALA A 162 -0.57 -7.96 -11.17
N ILE A 163 0.68 -7.69 -11.57
CA ILE A 163 1.66 -6.94 -10.79
C ILE A 163 2.05 -5.67 -11.53
N ASN A 164 2.26 -4.60 -10.77
CA ASN A 164 2.74 -3.33 -11.28
C ASN A 164 4.22 -3.09 -10.93
N SER A 165 4.97 -2.60 -11.91
CA SER A 165 6.43 -2.44 -11.86
C SER A 165 6.92 -1.54 -10.72
N GLY A 166 6.15 -0.52 -10.34
CA GLY A 166 6.70 0.59 -9.58
C GLY A 166 7.51 1.56 -10.45
N GLU A 167 7.98 2.65 -9.84
CA GLU A 167 8.85 3.67 -10.47
C GLU A 167 10.33 3.25 -10.58
N GLY A 168 10.63 1.99 -10.29
CA GLY A 168 11.99 1.47 -10.23
C GLY A 168 12.52 1.04 -11.60
N GLY A 169 13.68 0.40 -11.57
CA GLY A 169 14.20 -0.28 -12.75
C GLY A 169 13.33 -1.49 -13.09
N ILE A 170 13.23 -1.83 -14.37
CA ILE A 170 12.44 -2.97 -14.83
C ILE A 170 13.35 -4.20 -14.86
N LEU A 171 13.09 -5.16 -13.96
CA LEU A 171 13.85 -6.41 -13.91
C LEU A 171 13.40 -7.37 -15.01
N PRO A 172 14.31 -7.91 -15.84
CA PRO A 172 13.98 -8.97 -16.78
C PRO A 172 13.35 -10.18 -16.10
N GLU A 173 13.88 -10.60 -14.94
CA GLU A 173 13.37 -11.75 -14.19
C GLU A 173 11.96 -11.52 -13.66
N GLU A 174 11.64 -10.29 -13.25
CA GLU A 174 10.28 -9.92 -12.84
C GLU A 174 9.32 -10.01 -14.05
N LEU A 175 9.74 -9.49 -15.20
CA LEU A 175 8.95 -9.45 -16.42
C LEU A 175 8.67 -10.85 -17.00
N GLU A 176 9.64 -11.76 -16.88
CA GLU A 176 9.53 -13.18 -17.25
C GLU A 176 8.64 -13.97 -16.27
N SER A 177 8.78 -13.67 -14.97
CA SER A 177 8.00 -14.32 -13.91
C SER A 177 6.56 -13.85 -13.88
N ALA A 178 6.28 -12.62 -14.29
CA ALA A 178 4.95 -12.03 -14.28
C ALA A 178 4.03 -12.68 -15.32
N GLY A 179 2.80 -12.97 -14.90
CA GLY A 179 1.71 -13.32 -15.81
C GLY A 179 1.22 -12.07 -16.52
N LYS A 180 0.35 -11.31 -15.84
CA LYS A 180 -0.09 -9.99 -16.27
C LYS A 180 0.82 -8.92 -15.68
N TYR A 181 1.41 -8.10 -16.55
CA TYR A 181 2.37 -7.07 -16.15
C TYR A 181 1.85 -5.67 -16.44
N ILE A 182 1.87 -4.83 -15.42
CA ILE A 182 1.49 -3.42 -15.51
C ILE A 182 2.77 -2.61 -15.48
N LEU A 183 3.06 -1.90 -16.57
CA LEU A 183 4.18 -0.96 -16.61
C LEU A 183 3.74 0.36 -15.97
N GLN A 184 4.37 0.75 -14.86
CA GLN A 184 4.20 2.09 -14.31
C GLN A 184 5.09 3.07 -15.08
N PHE A 185 4.50 3.74 -16.05
CA PHE A 185 5.16 4.78 -16.81
C PHE A 185 5.31 6.01 -15.92
N SER A 186 6.54 6.31 -15.51
CA SER A 186 6.84 7.28 -14.47
C SER A 186 7.62 8.47 -15.03
N LYS A 187 7.74 9.52 -14.21
CA LYS A 187 8.43 10.78 -14.55
C LYS A 187 9.95 10.65 -14.37
N THR A 188 10.50 9.56 -14.90
CA THR A 188 11.89 9.11 -14.76
C THR A 188 12.51 8.94 -16.15
N GLU A 189 13.84 8.85 -16.23
CA GLU A 189 14.55 8.59 -17.51
C GLU A 189 14.57 7.11 -17.89
N TRP A 190 14.43 6.20 -16.90
CA TRP A 190 14.43 4.74 -17.10
C TRP A 190 13.02 4.14 -17.21
N GLY A 191 12.95 2.88 -17.64
CA GLY A 191 11.70 2.11 -17.73
C GLY A 191 10.81 2.49 -18.92
N LYS A 192 11.43 3.09 -19.94
CA LYS A 192 10.78 3.61 -21.15
C LYS A 192 11.19 2.87 -22.42
N GLU A 193 11.87 1.73 -22.27
CA GLU A 193 12.34 0.90 -23.36
C GLU A 193 11.16 0.34 -24.16
N GLU A 194 11.22 0.43 -25.50
CA GLU A 194 10.12 0.02 -26.38
C GLU A 194 9.73 -1.46 -26.19
N GLU A 195 10.71 -2.33 -25.90
CA GLU A 195 10.47 -3.75 -25.63
C GLU A 195 9.63 -3.97 -24.37
N VAL A 196 9.84 -3.16 -23.32
CA VAL A 196 9.06 -3.22 -22.08
C VAL A 196 7.64 -2.70 -22.32
N ILE A 197 7.51 -1.59 -23.03
CA ILE A 197 6.19 -1.01 -23.42
C ILE A 197 5.37 -2.02 -24.22
N LYS A 198 6.00 -2.72 -25.17
CA LYS A 198 5.34 -3.77 -25.98
C LYS A 198 5.00 -5.02 -25.18
N ARG A 199 5.76 -5.33 -24.13
CA ARG A 199 5.52 -6.48 -23.25
C ARG A 199 4.41 -6.24 -22.23
N ALA A 200 4.13 -4.99 -21.87
CA ALA A 200 3.10 -4.65 -20.88
C ALA A 200 1.70 -5.16 -21.30
N ASP A 201 0.93 -5.66 -20.33
CA ASP A 201 -0.50 -5.98 -20.50
C ASP A 201 -1.40 -4.78 -20.17
N MET A 202 -0.83 -3.77 -19.51
CA MET A 202 -1.46 -2.51 -19.12
C MET A 202 -0.37 -1.47 -18.83
N ILE A 203 -0.60 -0.19 -19.14
CA ILE A 203 0.34 0.89 -18.84
C ILE A 203 -0.35 1.93 -17.95
N GLU A 204 0.30 2.28 -16.85
CA GLU A 204 -0.20 3.22 -15.86
C GLU A 204 0.71 4.44 -15.78
N LEU A 205 0.25 5.60 -16.27
CA LEU A 205 0.92 6.88 -16.06
C LEU A 205 0.83 7.25 -14.59
N LYS A 206 1.97 7.33 -13.89
CA LYS A 206 1.98 7.81 -12.51
C LYS A 206 1.95 9.34 -12.51
N LEU A 207 0.78 9.93 -12.30
CA LEU A 207 0.66 11.37 -12.09
C LEU A 207 0.93 11.72 -10.62
N GLY A 208 0.42 10.87 -9.71
CA GLY A 208 0.68 10.98 -8.28
C GLY A 208 0.35 9.72 -7.47
N GLN A 209 0.49 9.85 -6.15
CA GLN A 209 0.27 8.78 -5.16
C GLN A 209 -0.18 9.38 -3.84
N GLY A 210 -1.02 8.69 -3.06
CA GLY A 210 -1.61 9.28 -1.84
C GLY A 210 -0.62 9.78 -0.78
N ALA A 211 0.62 9.26 -0.71
CA ALA A 211 1.64 9.71 0.24
C ALA A 211 2.53 10.86 -0.25
N MET A 212 2.67 11.03 -1.57
CA MET A 212 3.59 12.00 -2.21
C MET A 212 2.87 13.01 -3.10
N GLN A 213 1.58 12.81 -3.32
CA GLN A 213 0.78 13.51 -4.32
C GLN A 213 1.48 13.46 -5.68
N GLY A 214 1.55 14.59 -6.39
CA GLY A 214 2.26 14.70 -7.67
C GLY A 214 3.76 14.97 -7.57
N MET A 215 4.32 15.05 -6.36
CA MET A 215 5.70 15.48 -6.15
C MET A 215 6.71 14.41 -6.58
N GLY A 216 7.81 14.88 -7.18
CA GLY A 216 8.99 14.09 -7.48
C GLY A 216 9.88 13.88 -6.27
N GLY A 217 11.10 13.42 -6.53
CA GLY A 217 12.10 13.19 -5.50
C GLY A 217 13.47 12.84 -6.07
N ASN A 218 14.49 13.04 -5.25
CA ASN A 218 15.87 12.68 -5.57
C ASN A 218 16.31 11.50 -4.71
N ILE A 219 17.02 10.56 -5.33
CA ILE A 219 17.58 9.40 -4.62
C ILE A 219 19.11 9.52 -4.67
N SER A 220 19.71 9.58 -3.47
CA SER A 220 21.17 9.67 -3.37
C SER A 220 21.83 8.41 -3.93
N PRO A 221 23.04 8.53 -4.50
CA PRO A 221 23.76 7.37 -5.03
C PRO A 221 24.03 6.29 -3.98
N GLU A 222 24.16 6.67 -2.71
CA GLU A 222 24.36 5.75 -1.59
C GLU A 222 23.13 4.86 -1.34
N ASN A 223 21.94 5.37 -1.63
CA ASN A 223 20.68 4.65 -1.48
C ASN A 223 20.28 3.87 -2.74
N LEU A 224 20.99 4.05 -3.86
CA LEU A 224 20.73 3.36 -5.14
C LEU A 224 22.04 2.88 -5.77
N THR A 225 22.39 1.64 -5.45
CA THR A 225 23.69 1.01 -5.75
C THR A 225 23.55 -0.28 -6.55
N GLY A 226 24.66 -0.72 -7.15
CA GLY A 226 24.78 -2.02 -7.81
C GLY A 226 23.84 -2.21 -9.01
N ARG A 227 23.32 -3.43 -9.16
CA ARG A 227 22.49 -3.84 -10.29
C ARG A 227 21.28 -2.94 -10.55
N ALA A 228 20.64 -2.43 -9.49
CA ALA A 228 19.51 -1.52 -9.64
C ALA A 228 19.88 -0.26 -10.43
N ARG A 229 21.08 0.26 -10.19
CA ARG A 229 21.62 1.44 -10.84
C ARG A 229 21.94 1.18 -12.31
N GLU A 230 22.54 0.03 -12.60
CA GLU A 230 22.87 -0.42 -13.95
C GLU A 230 21.62 -0.57 -14.80
N ILE A 231 20.57 -1.21 -14.27
CA ILE A 231 19.28 -1.39 -14.96
C ILE A 231 18.59 -0.05 -15.26
N MET A 232 18.76 0.95 -14.39
CA MET A 232 18.22 2.30 -14.62
C MET A 232 19.11 3.15 -15.54
N GLY A 233 20.22 2.62 -16.05
CA GLY A 233 21.13 3.36 -16.93
C GLY A 233 21.89 4.51 -16.27
N LEU A 234 21.96 4.53 -14.92
CA LEU A 234 22.56 5.62 -14.16
C LEU A 234 24.08 5.43 -14.00
N LYS A 235 24.86 6.48 -14.24
CA LYS A 235 26.33 6.47 -14.08
C LYS A 235 26.73 6.37 -12.62
N ASN A 236 27.93 5.92 -12.28
CA ASN A 236 28.38 5.91 -10.88
C ASN A 236 28.29 7.31 -10.24
N ASN A 237 27.78 7.38 -9.01
CA ASN A 237 27.59 8.61 -8.21
C ASN A 237 26.62 9.67 -8.76
N GLU A 238 25.86 9.37 -9.82
CA GLU A 238 24.78 10.24 -10.32
C GLU A 238 23.55 10.22 -9.38
N VAL A 239 22.91 11.37 -9.17
CA VAL A 239 21.64 11.41 -8.41
C VAL A 239 20.54 10.89 -9.32
N ALA A 240 19.70 9.98 -8.82
CA ALA A 240 18.53 9.54 -9.59
C ALA A 240 17.39 10.53 -9.37
N HIS A 241 16.78 10.99 -10.46
CA HIS A 241 15.73 12.00 -10.45
C HIS A 241 14.38 11.39 -10.82
N ILE A 242 13.39 11.62 -9.95
CA ILE A 242 11.97 11.45 -10.26
C ILE A 242 11.40 12.87 -10.36
N LEU A 243 10.96 13.26 -11.55
CA LEU A 243 10.52 14.62 -11.84
C LEU A 243 9.04 14.84 -11.46
N GLU A 244 8.65 16.11 -11.33
CA GLU A 244 7.25 16.51 -11.11
C GLU A 244 6.40 16.40 -12.38
N HIS A 245 7.01 16.51 -13.55
CA HIS A 245 6.34 16.53 -14.87
C HIS A 245 7.01 15.56 -15.86
N TYR A 246 6.26 15.09 -16.87
CA TYR A 246 6.80 14.30 -17.99
C TYR A 246 7.51 15.18 -19.02
N PHE A 247 7.04 16.43 -19.16
CA PHE A 247 7.51 17.39 -20.16
C PHE A 247 7.77 18.75 -19.52
N GLU A 248 8.65 19.54 -20.11
CA GLU A 248 8.82 20.94 -19.74
C GLU A 248 7.58 21.75 -20.16
N ASN A 249 7.04 22.59 -19.26
CA ASN A 249 5.80 23.34 -19.48
C ASN A 249 4.58 22.45 -19.85
N GLN A 250 4.52 21.24 -19.28
CA GLN A 250 3.49 20.24 -19.52
C GLN A 250 2.06 20.81 -19.48
N THR A 251 1.29 20.48 -20.51
CA THR A 251 -0.14 20.72 -20.64
C THR A 251 -0.93 19.41 -20.61
N LEU A 252 -2.26 19.50 -20.51
CA LEU A 252 -3.13 18.33 -20.62
C LEU A 252 -3.07 17.69 -22.01
N ASN A 253 -2.87 18.50 -23.06
CA ASN A 253 -2.78 18.00 -24.42
C ASN A 253 -1.50 17.15 -24.63
N ASP A 254 -0.39 17.52 -24.01
CA ASP A 254 0.85 16.71 -24.07
C ASP A 254 0.64 15.34 -23.42
N LEU A 255 -0.09 15.27 -22.30
CA LEU A 255 -0.43 14.00 -21.67
C LEU A 255 -1.37 13.14 -22.52
N LYS A 256 -2.30 13.77 -23.25
CA LYS A 256 -3.17 13.09 -24.20
C LYS A 256 -2.38 12.49 -25.37
N GLU A 257 -1.44 13.25 -25.92
CA GLU A 257 -0.55 12.78 -26.98
C GLU A 257 0.32 11.61 -26.49
N LEU A 258 0.84 11.69 -25.26
CA LEU A 258 1.56 10.59 -24.63
C LEU A 258 0.71 9.32 -24.45
N VAL A 259 -0.55 9.46 -24.02
CA VAL A 259 -1.49 8.32 -23.91
C VAL A 259 -1.68 7.65 -25.28
N GLU A 260 -1.88 8.43 -26.34
CA GLU A 260 -2.06 7.90 -27.70
C GLU A 260 -0.77 7.26 -28.26
N GLU A 261 0.40 7.83 -27.96
CA GLU A 261 1.69 7.24 -28.33
C GLU A 261 1.89 5.87 -27.65
N LEU A 262 1.70 5.80 -26.33
CA LEU A 262 1.82 4.56 -25.57
C LEU A 262 0.79 3.51 -26.03
N ARG A 263 -0.43 3.94 -26.36
CA ARG A 263 -1.48 3.09 -26.93
C ARG A 263 -1.04 2.50 -28.27
N LYS A 264 -0.40 3.29 -29.13
CA LYS A 264 0.14 2.83 -30.41
C LYS A 264 1.31 1.85 -30.22
N LEU A 265 2.28 2.20 -29.37
CA LEU A 265 3.50 1.39 -29.13
C LEU A 265 3.18 0.03 -28.51
N SER A 266 2.27 0.00 -27.52
CA SER A 266 1.82 -1.25 -26.87
C SER A 266 0.91 -2.13 -27.75
N GLY A 267 0.46 -1.60 -28.89
CA GLY A 267 -0.50 -2.29 -29.76
C GLY A 267 -1.92 -2.34 -29.18
N GLY A 268 -2.27 -1.40 -28.29
CA GLY A 268 -3.62 -1.13 -27.82
C GLY A 268 -4.02 -1.83 -26.51
N VAL A 269 -3.07 -2.04 -25.59
CA VAL A 269 -3.40 -2.42 -24.21
C VAL A 269 -4.05 -1.23 -23.47
N PRO A 270 -4.69 -1.44 -22.29
CA PRO A 270 -5.28 -0.34 -21.55
C PRO A 270 -4.20 0.63 -21.09
N ILE A 271 -4.44 1.92 -21.33
CA ILE A 271 -3.59 3.02 -20.85
C ILE A 271 -4.39 3.79 -19.82
N GLY A 272 -3.85 3.95 -18.62
CA GLY A 272 -4.53 4.62 -17.52
C GLY A 272 -3.62 5.54 -16.76
N ALA A 273 -4.18 6.19 -15.74
CA ALA A 273 -3.43 7.10 -14.89
C ALA A 273 -3.70 6.84 -13.42
N LYS A 274 -2.65 7.02 -12.62
CA LYS A 274 -2.70 6.93 -11.16
C LYS A 274 -2.56 8.31 -10.53
N ILE A 275 -3.47 8.64 -9.63
CA ILE A 275 -3.52 9.91 -8.89
C ILE A 275 -3.61 9.70 -7.38
N GLY A 276 -3.03 10.62 -6.62
CA GLY A 276 -3.39 10.81 -5.21
C GLY A 276 -4.72 11.55 -5.12
N ALA A 277 -5.66 11.05 -4.31
CA ALA A 277 -7.00 11.61 -4.22
C ALA A 277 -6.95 12.98 -3.54
N GLY A 278 -7.18 14.05 -4.32
CA GLY A 278 -7.27 15.42 -3.83
C GLY A 278 -8.70 15.86 -3.50
N GLY A 279 -8.83 17.08 -2.96
CA GLY A 279 -10.13 17.70 -2.71
C GLY A 279 -10.95 17.97 -3.99
N LYS A 280 -10.27 18.10 -5.14
CA LYS A 280 -10.82 18.37 -6.48
C LYS A 280 -10.87 17.11 -7.39
N ILE A 281 -10.99 15.93 -6.80
CA ILE A 281 -10.93 14.65 -7.52
C ILE A 281 -11.84 14.57 -8.77
N GLU A 282 -13.00 15.25 -8.80
CA GLU A 282 -13.87 15.29 -9.97
C GLU A 282 -13.23 16.05 -11.15
N GLU A 283 -12.54 17.16 -10.87
CA GLU A 283 -11.79 17.93 -11.89
C GLU A 283 -10.63 17.08 -12.43
N ASP A 284 -9.90 16.40 -11.55
CA ASP A 284 -8.83 15.48 -11.94
C ASP A 284 -9.37 14.35 -12.83
N ILE A 285 -10.51 13.75 -12.48
CA ILE A 285 -11.14 12.69 -13.29
C ILE A 285 -11.62 13.24 -14.65
N ASP A 286 -12.19 14.45 -14.70
CA ASP A 286 -12.60 15.06 -15.97
C ASP A 286 -11.41 15.27 -16.91
N ASN A 287 -10.26 15.71 -16.38
CA ASN A 287 -9.01 15.83 -17.13
C ASN A 287 -8.52 14.46 -17.63
N LEU A 288 -8.59 13.41 -16.79
CA LEU A 288 -8.22 12.05 -17.18
C LEU A 288 -9.13 11.48 -18.28
N ILE A 289 -10.45 11.77 -18.21
CA ILE A 289 -11.39 11.40 -19.27
C ILE A 289 -11.01 12.09 -20.59
N GLU A 290 -10.63 13.37 -20.55
CA GLU A 290 -10.19 14.13 -21.72
C GLU A 290 -8.88 13.61 -22.33
N MET A 291 -7.97 13.11 -21.48
CA MET A 291 -6.76 12.41 -21.90
C MET A 291 -7.03 11.09 -22.64
N GLY A 292 -8.25 10.54 -22.55
CA GLY A 292 -8.61 9.29 -23.23
C GLY A 292 -8.09 8.03 -22.54
N VAL A 293 -8.02 8.04 -21.21
CA VAL A 293 -7.61 6.87 -20.41
C VAL A 293 -8.68 5.77 -20.40
N ASP A 294 -8.25 4.51 -20.31
CA ASP A 294 -9.10 3.33 -20.18
C ASP A 294 -9.36 2.93 -18.72
N PHE A 295 -8.52 3.39 -17.80
CA PHE A 295 -8.70 3.19 -16.37
C PHE A 295 -8.10 4.33 -15.55
N ILE A 296 -8.61 4.50 -14.33
CA ILE A 296 -8.13 5.48 -13.35
C ILE A 296 -7.84 4.74 -12.05
N ALA A 297 -6.62 4.87 -11.55
CA ALA A 297 -6.22 4.39 -10.24
C ALA A 297 -6.21 5.55 -9.23
N VAL A 298 -7.03 5.44 -8.18
CA VAL A 298 -7.18 6.46 -7.13
C VAL A 298 -6.58 5.95 -5.83
N ASP A 299 -5.55 6.64 -5.34
CA ASP A 299 -4.94 6.40 -4.04
C ASP A 299 -5.49 7.37 -3.00
N GLY A 300 -6.18 6.87 -1.98
CA GLY A 300 -6.53 7.72 -0.83
C GLY A 300 -5.30 8.16 -0.04
N GLY A 301 -5.45 9.18 0.81
CA GLY A 301 -4.37 9.74 1.65
C GLY A 301 -3.75 8.73 2.64
N GLN A 302 -4.36 7.56 2.78
CA GLN A 302 -3.84 6.43 3.58
C GLN A 302 -2.89 5.52 2.77
N ALA A 303 -2.56 5.87 1.53
CA ALA A 303 -1.58 5.13 0.75
C ALA A 303 -0.18 5.22 1.38
N ALA A 304 0.55 4.13 1.26
CA ALA A 304 1.89 4.01 1.81
C ALA A 304 2.95 4.42 0.78
N THR A 305 4.17 4.63 1.27
CA THR A 305 5.40 4.77 0.51
C THR A 305 6.55 4.18 1.33
N MET A 306 7.70 3.96 0.71
CA MET A 306 8.91 3.61 1.45
C MET A 306 9.48 4.81 2.22
N GLY A 307 9.23 6.03 1.74
CA GLY A 307 9.54 7.27 2.46
C GLY A 307 8.86 8.49 1.84
N ALA A 308 8.17 9.29 2.67
CA ALA A 308 7.63 10.60 2.29
C ALA A 308 7.85 11.62 3.42
N PRO A 309 7.89 12.93 3.10
CA PRO A 309 7.72 13.97 4.10
C PRO A 309 6.44 13.73 4.90
N PRO A 310 6.48 13.67 6.24
CA PRO A 310 5.30 13.53 7.09
C PRO A 310 4.18 14.52 6.76
N LEU A 311 4.54 15.76 6.42
CA LEU A 311 3.61 16.81 5.99
C LEU A 311 2.77 16.35 4.78
N LEU A 312 3.40 15.82 3.73
CA LEU A 312 2.69 15.34 2.55
C LEU A 312 1.82 14.12 2.86
N ALA A 313 2.34 13.20 3.67
CA ALA A 313 1.62 12.00 4.04
C ALA A 313 0.39 12.29 4.91
N ASP A 314 0.44 13.29 5.80
CA ASP A 314 -0.62 13.54 6.77
C ASP A 314 -1.59 14.66 6.39
N ASP A 315 -1.15 15.68 5.66
CA ASP A 315 -1.93 16.92 5.45
C ASP A 315 -2.43 17.08 4.01
N PHE A 316 -2.08 16.16 3.10
CA PHE A 316 -2.51 16.22 1.72
C PHE A 316 -3.41 15.04 1.34
N GLY A 317 -4.43 15.35 0.54
CA GLY A 317 -5.39 14.39 0.01
C GLY A 317 -6.61 14.15 0.89
N ILE A 318 -7.43 13.20 0.48
CA ILE A 318 -8.68 12.81 1.16
C ILE A 318 -8.70 11.32 1.52
N PRO A 319 -9.52 10.88 2.50
CA PRO A 319 -9.66 9.47 2.86
C PRO A 319 -9.98 8.57 1.68
N THR A 320 -9.48 7.33 1.69
CA THR A 320 -9.79 6.33 0.66
C THR A 320 -11.30 6.10 0.52
N LEU A 321 -12.02 6.09 1.65
CA LEU A 321 -13.48 5.96 1.66
C LEU A 321 -14.18 7.10 0.90
N HIS A 322 -13.73 8.34 1.08
CA HIS A 322 -14.29 9.48 0.36
C HIS A 322 -13.90 9.44 -1.11
N ALA A 323 -12.64 9.07 -1.40
CA ALA A 323 -12.09 9.00 -2.74
C ALA A 323 -12.86 8.00 -3.62
N VAL A 324 -13.10 6.77 -3.14
CA VAL A 324 -13.84 5.76 -3.92
C VAL A 324 -15.28 6.21 -4.21
N VAL A 325 -15.99 6.74 -3.22
CA VAL A 325 -17.39 7.17 -3.38
C VAL A 325 -17.48 8.32 -4.39
N ARG A 326 -16.62 9.33 -4.26
CA ARG A 326 -16.62 10.49 -5.16
C ARG A 326 -16.22 10.10 -6.58
N ALA A 327 -15.18 9.29 -6.74
CA ALA A 327 -14.71 8.85 -8.05
C ALA A 327 -15.77 8.00 -8.77
N ALA A 328 -16.35 7.01 -8.09
CA ALA A 328 -17.38 6.14 -8.66
C ALA A 328 -18.63 6.93 -9.07
N ASN A 329 -19.14 7.80 -8.18
CA ASN A 329 -20.31 8.64 -8.46
C ASN A 329 -20.04 9.60 -9.63
N HIS A 330 -18.83 10.17 -9.72
CA HIS A 330 -18.49 11.08 -10.81
C HIS A 330 -18.37 10.36 -12.15
N LEU A 331 -17.70 9.20 -12.20
CA LEU A 331 -17.68 8.35 -13.41
C LEU A 331 -19.09 7.95 -13.86
N GLU A 332 -19.99 7.66 -12.92
CA GLU A 332 -21.40 7.39 -13.23
C GLU A 332 -22.11 8.63 -13.79
N LYS A 333 -21.95 9.80 -13.16
CA LYS A 333 -22.49 11.08 -13.65
C LYS A 333 -21.98 11.45 -15.05
N ARG A 334 -20.72 11.14 -15.35
CA ARG A 334 -20.10 11.35 -16.67
C ARG A 334 -20.42 10.25 -17.68
N LYS A 335 -21.23 9.25 -17.30
CA LYS A 335 -21.61 8.09 -18.12
C LYS A 335 -20.40 7.28 -18.60
N LYS A 336 -19.37 7.19 -17.75
CA LYS A 336 -18.12 6.46 -17.98
C LYS A 336 -17.97 5.19 -17.15
N LYS A 337 -18.86 4.94 -16.20
CA LYS A 337 -18.96 3.65 -15.49
C LYS A 337 -19.14 2.51 -16.50
N GLY A 338 -18.30 1.48 -16.41
CA GLY A 338 -18.25 0.37 -17.37
C GLY A 338 -17.52 0.67 -18.69
N GLU A 339 -17.13 1.92 -18.96
CA GLU A 339 -16.22 2.27 -20.07
C GLU A 339 -14.78 2.45 -19.58
N ILE A 340 -14.62 3.17 -18.47
CA ILE A 340 -13.35 3.44 -17.79
C ILE A 340 -13.36 2.69 -16.47
N SER A 341 -12.35 1.84 -16.25
CA SER A 341 -12.25 1.08 -15.01
C SER A 341 -11.73 1.94 -13.86
N LEU A 342 -12.29 1.78 -12.67
CA LEU A 342 -11.83 2.42 -11.44
C LEU A 342 -11.05 1.42 -10.57
N ILE A 343 -9.78 1.72 -10.31
CA ILE A 343 -8.94 0.96 -9.39
C ILE A 343 -8.73 1.81 -8.13
N VAL A 344 -8.85 1.22 -6.95
CA VAL A 344 -8.70 1.96 -5.69
C VAL A 344 -7.60 1.36 -4.82
N SER A 345 -6.86 2.21 -4.13
CA SER A 345 -5.84 1.83 -3.16
C SER A 345 -5.76 2.82 -1.98
N GLY A 346 -4.99 2.44 -0.96
CA GLY A 346 -4.68 3.26 0.22
C GLY A 346 -5.41 2.79 1.48
N GLY A 347 -4.66 2.36 2.50
CA GLY A 347 -5.23 1.96 3.79
C GLY A 347 -6.15 0.72 3.79
N LEU A 348 -6.05 -0.13 2.77
CA LEU A 348 -6.84 -1.36 2.63
C LEU A 348 -6.00 -2.56 3.08
N PHE A 349 -6.50 -3.35 4.04
CA PHE A 349 -5.70 -4.36 4.75
C PHE A 349 -6.40 -5.71 4.91
N THR A 350 -7.72 -5.78 4.74
CA THR A 350 -8.51 -7.00 4.97
C THR A 350 -9.43 -7.28 3.78
N PRO A 351 -9.85 -8.54 3.57
CA PRO A 351 -10.85 -8.89 2.56
C PRO A 351 -12.14 -8.07 2.66
N GLY A 352 -12.56 -7.76 3.90
CA GLY A 352 -13.69 -6.87 4.16
C GLY A 352 -13.49 -5.46 3.61
N HIS A 353 -12.28 -4.89 3.71
CA HIS A 353 -11.99 -3.57 3.12
C HIS A 353 -12.05 -3.65 1.59
N PHE A 354 -11.46 -4.70 1.00
CA PHE A 354 -11.43 -4.88 -0.45
C PHE A 354 -12.84 -5.00 -1.01
N LEU A 355 -13.68 -5.85 -0.41
CA LEU A 355 -15.05 -6.07 -0.87
C LEU A 355 -15.94 -4.83 -0.71
N LYS A 356 -15.76 -4.05 0.36
CA LYS A 356 -16.51 -2.80 0.56
C LYS A 356 -16.16 -1.77 -0.52
N VAL A 357 -14.88 -1.65 -0.87
CA VAL A 357 -14.43 -0.75 -1.95
C VAL A 357 -14.99 -1.17 -3.30
N LEU A 358 -15.03 -2.48 -3.59
CA LEU A 358 -15.66 -3.02 -4.80
C LEU A 358 -17.17 -2.70 -4.82
N ALA A 359 -17.88 -2.92 -3.71
CA ALA A 359 -19.30 -2.57 -3.59
C ALA A 359 -19.57 -1.08 -3.77
N LEU A 360 -18.65 -0.21 -3.35
CA LEU A 360 -18.74 1.24 -3.52
C LEU A 360 -18.45 1.72 -4.95
N GLY A 361 -18.08 0.82 -5.86
CA GLY A 361 -17.99 1.09 -7.29
C GLY A 361 -16.59 1.02 -7.89
N ALA A 362 -15.59 0.52 -7.17
CA ALA A 362 -14.31 0.15 -7.77
C ALA A 362 -14.43 -1.17 -8.55
N ASP A 363 -13.72 -1.28 -9.66
CA ASP A 363 -13.62 -2.52 -10.45
C ASP A 363 -12.53 -3.47 -9.91
N ALA A 364 -11.45 -2.90 -9.36
CA ALA A 364 -10.36 -3.67 -8.77
C ALA A 364 -9.67 -2.91 -7.62
N VAL A 365 -8.88 -3.63 -6.83
CA VAL A 365 -8.19 -3.11 -5.66
C VAL A 365 -6.69 -3.32 -5.79
N TYR A 366 -5.91 -2.26 -5.58
CA TYR A 366 -4.46 -2.34 -5.48
C TYR A 366 -4.01 -2.62 -4.05
N LEU A 367 -3.10 -3.57 -3.91
CA LEU A 367 -2.52 -3.99 -2.63
C LEU A 367 -1.05 -3.57 -2.56
N GLY A 368 -0.71 -2.74 -1.57
CA GLY A 368 0.66 -2.28 -1.31
C GLY A 368 1.20 -2.82 0.02
N SER A 369 0.94 -2.10 1.13
CA SER A 369 1.47 -2.48 2.46
C SER A 369 1.09 -3.90 2.88
N VAL A 370 -0.17 -4.30 2.66
CA VAL A 370 -0.63 -5.64 3.10
C VAL A 370 0.09 -6.77 2.36
N ILE A 371 0.34 -6.60 1.05
CA ILE A 371 1.07 -7.63 0.28
C ILE A 371 2.57 -7.61 0.60
N LEU A 372 3.14 -6.44 0.94
CA LEU A 372 4.51 -6.30 1.43
C LEU A 372 4.76 -7.06 2.75
N PHE A 373 3.83 -6.96 3.71
CA PHE A 373 3.97 -7.69 4.98
C PHE A 373 3.69 -9.18 4.83
N THR A 374 2.73 -9.57 3.97
CA THR A 374 2.40 -10.99 3.78
C THR A 374 3.46 -11.73 2.98
N VAL A 375 4.06 -11.11 1.95
CA VAL A 375 5.19 -11.71 1.21
C VAL A 375 6.43 -11.91 2.11
N SER A 376 6.56 -11.10 3.17
CA SER A 376 7.67 -11.18 4.13
C SER A 376 7.32 -11.92 5.42
N HIS A 377 6.16 -12.57 5.49
CA HIS A 377 5.65 -13.21 6.71
C HIS A 377 6.69 -14.16 7.37
N LEU A 378 7.32 -15.02 6.56
CA LEU A 378 8.31 -16.00 7.04
C LEU A 378 9.70 -15.40 7.32
N HIS A 379 9.94 -14.15 6.92
CA HIS A 379 11.24 -13.46 7.02
C HIS A 379 11.22 -12.31 8.04
N THR A 380 10.03 -11.89 8.50
CA THR A 380 9.82 -10.75 9.41
C THR A 380 10.62 -10.86 10.70
N LEU A 381 10.84 -12.07 11.20
CA LEU A 381 11.59 -12.28 12.45
C LEU A 381 13.10 -12.15 12.29
N ASN A 382 13.64 -12.13 11.07
CA ASN A 382 15.08 -12.13 10.84
C ASN A 382 15.75 -10.82 11.30
N SER A 383 15.04 -9.70 11.25
CA SER A 383 15.55 -8.39 11.66
C SER A 383 15.23 -8.01 13.11
N LEU A 384 14.23 -8.65 13.72
CA LEU A 384 13.81 -8.39 15.09
C LEU A 384 14.80 -8.98 16.11
N PRO A 385 14.93 -8.40 17.32
CA PRO A 385 14.23 -7.21 17.84
C PRO A 385 14.95 -5.89 17.53
N PHE A 386 16.07 -5.91 16.82
CA PHE A 386 16.97 -4.75 16.71
C PHE A 386 16.64 -3.82 15.54
N GLU A 387 15.99 -4.35 14.51
CA GLU A 387 15.71 -3.64 13.27
C GLU A 387 14.25 -3.90 12.82
N PRO A 388 13.61 -2.99 12.07
CA PRO A 388 12.23 -3.20 11.60
C PRO A 388 12.09 -4.43 10.69
N PRO A 389 10.94 -5.13 10.68
CA PRO A 389 10.65 -6.26 9.80
C PRO A 389 10.93 -6.00 8.31
N THR A 390 10.71 -4.76 7.87
CA THR A 390 10.87 -4.40 6.46
C THR A 390 12.31 -4.37 5.97
N GLN A 391 13.29 -4.46 6.87
CA GLN A 391 14.69 -4.64 6.50
C GLN A 391 14.97 -5.97 5.77
N ALA A 392 14.04 -6.92 5.80
CA ALA A 392 14.13 -8.16 5.02
C ALA A 392 13.63 -8.00 3.57
N VAL A 393 12.94 -6.91 3.23
CA VAL A 393 12.36 -6.71 1.88
C VAL A 393 12.98 -5.57 1.09
N TRP A 394 13.51 -4.55 1.77
CA TRP A 394 14.10 -3.39 1.11
C TRP A 394 15.36 -3.72 0.34
N ASN A 395 15.58 -3.02 -0.78
CA ASN A 395 16.79 -3.19 -1.59
C ASN A 395 18.08 -2.84 -0.83
N GLN A 396 18.02 -1.83 0.04
CA GLN A 396 19.11 -1.47 0.96
C GLN A 396 18.91 -2.07 2.36
N GLY A 397 17.99 -3.02 2.51
CA GLY A 397 17.70 -3.65 3.78
C GLY A 397 18.84 -4.55 4.25
N LYS A 398 19.24 -4.43 5.52
CA LYS A 398 20.35 -5.21 6.11
C LYS A 398 20.11 -6.72 6.08
N PHE A 399 18.86 -7.15 5.99
CA PHE A 399 18.45 -8.55 6.03
C PHE A 399 17.87 -9.04 4.70
N LYS A 400 18.02 -8.27 3.61
CA LYS A 400 17.45 -8.63 2.30
C LYS A 400 17.91 -10.01 1.81
N ASP A 401 19.16 -10.38 2.08
CA ASP A 401 19.76 -11.65 1.63
C ASP A 401 19.19 -12.86 2.40
N THR A 402 18.42 -12.62 3.47
CA THR A 402 17.71 -13.67 4.19
C THR A 402 16.37 -14.03 3.55
N PHE A 403 15.90 -13.22 2.59
CA PHE A 403 14.62 -13.42 1.92
C PHE A 403 14.72 -14.54 0.89
N LYS A 404 13.95 -15.61 1.10
CA LYS A 404 13.82 -16.74 0.17
C LYS A 404 12.61 -16.52 -0.73
N VAL A 405 12.86 -16.54 -2.04
CA VAL A 405 11.85 -16.27 -3.08
C VAL A 405 10.67 -17.23 -2.94
N GLU A 406 10.92 -18.53 -2.81
CA GLU A 406 9.88 -19.57 -2.76
C GLU A 406 8.95 -19.42 -1.56
N ASP A 407 9.49 -19.00 -0.42
CA ASP A 407 8.72 -18.74 0.80
C ASP A 407 7.86 -17.48 0.65
N GLY A 408 8.40 -16.45 0.00
CA GLY A 408 7.66 -15.24 -0.37
C GLY A 408 6.50 -15.51 -1.33
N VAL A 409 6.76 -16.28 -2.40
CA VAL A 409 5.77 -16.71 -3.39
C VAL A 409 4.61 -17.41 -2.69
N LYS A 410 4.89 -18.47 -1.92
CA LYS A 410 3.86 -19.23 -1.20
C LYS A 410 3.04 -18.36 -0.25
N SER A 411 3.68 -17.40 0.43
CA SER A 411 3.00 -16.54 1.39
C SER A 411 2.05 -15.55 0.71
N ALA A 412 2.51 -14.89 -0.36
CA ALA A 412 1.69 -13.97 -1.15
C ALA A 412 0.53 -14.69 -1.86
N GLU A 413 0.77 -15.88 -2.43
CA GLU A 413 -0.27 -16.71 -3.05
C GLU A 413 -1.35 -17.09 -2.05
N LYS A 414 -0.96 -17.65 -0.90
CA LYS A 414 -1.92 -18.04 0.15
C LYS A 414 -2.76 -16.86 0.59
N PHE A 415 -2.16 -15.70 0.76
CA PHE A 415 -2.89 -14.50 1.15
C PHE A 415 -3.91 -14.06 0.08
N LEU A 416 -3.51 -14.01 -1.19
CA LEU A 416 -4.39 -13.62 -2.30
C LEU A 416 -5.52 -14.64 -2.50
N THR A 417 -5.22 -15.94 -2.44
CA THR A 417 -6.21 -17.01 -2.54
C THR A 417 -7.19 -16.98 -1.38
N ALA A 418 -6.72 -16.93 -0.13
CA ALA A 418 -7.59 -16.89 1.04
C ALA A 418 -8.49 -15.64 1.04
N SER A 419 -7.92 -14.47 0.72
CA SER A 419 -8.69 -13.22 0.61
C SER A 419 -9.78 -13.29 -0.46
N THR A 420 -9.48 -13.95 -1.58
CA THR A 420 -10.45 -14.14 -2.67
C THR A 420 -11.56 -15.11 -2.27
N GLU A 421 -11.24 -16.20 -1.57
CA GLU A 421 -12.24 -17.15 -1.09
C GLU A 421 -13.15 -16.54 -0.02
N GLU A 422 -12.62 -15.69 0.88
CA GLU A 422 -13.45 -14.90 1.80
C GLU A 422 -14.41 -13.96 1.06
N ILE A 423 -13.97 -13.33 -0.04
CA ILE A 423 -14.83 -12.52 -0.92
C ILE A 423 -15.96 -13.37 -1.51
N LYS A 424 -15.65 -14.57 -2.03
CA LYS A 424 -16.68 -15.48 -2.57
C LYS A 424 -17.68 -15.91 -1.51
N ILE A 425 -17.22 -16.27 -0.31
CA ILE A 425 -18.09 -16.62 0.82
C ILE A 425 -19.04 -15.47 1.14
N ALA A 426 -18.54 -14.23 1.20
CA ALA A 426 -19.35 -13.06 1.45
C ALA A 426 -20.39 -12.82 0.33
N LEU A 427 -20.02 -13.00 -0.93
CA LEU A 427 -20.96 -12.92 -2.07
C LEU A 427 -22.07 -13.97 -1.96
N ARG A 428 -21.75 -15.22 -1.62
CA ARG A 428 -22.75 -16.27 -1.37
C ARG A 428 -23.69 -15.93 -0.22
N ALA A 429 -23.15 -15.37 0.87
CA ALA A 429 -23.93 -14.90 2.01
C ALA A 429 -24.87 -13.73 1.69
N MET A 430 -24.62 -13.01 0.60
CA MET A 430 -25.50 -11.97 0.04
C MET A 430 -26.40 -12.50 -1.10
N GLY A 431 -26.34 -13.80 -1.41
CA GLY A 431 -27.12 -14.41 -2.49
C GLY A 431 -26.64 -14.03 -3.90
N LYS A 432 -25.37 -13.65 -4.06
CA LYS A 432 -24.79 -13.21 -5.34
C LYS A 432 -23.90 -14.24 -5.99
N LYS A 433 -24.13 -14.53 -7.27
CA LYS A 433 -23.34 -15.52 -8.04
C LYS A 433 -22.12 -14.91 -8.71
N SER A 434 -22.00 -13.59 -8.68
CA SER A 434 -20.97 -12.84 -9.37
C SER A 434 -20.65 -11.54 -8.65
N LEU A 435 -19.38 -11.13 -8.68
CA LEU A 435 -18.91 -9.84 -8.18
C LEU A 435 -19.62 -8.67 -8.89
N GLN A 436 -20.05 -8.85 -10.13
CA GLN A 436 -20.76 -7.86 -10.94
C GLN A 436 -22.17 -7.55 -10.42
N GLU A 437 -22.74 -8.45 -9.60
CA GLU A 437 -24.02 -8.23 -8.91
C GLU A 437 -23.85 -7.42 -7.62
N LEU A 438 -22.61 -7.22 -7.16
CA LEU A 438 -22.31 -6.46 -5.95
C LEU A 438 -22.46 -4.97 -6.22
N SER A 439 -23.08 -4.28 -5.27
CA SER A 439 -23.32 -2.85 -5.37
C SER A 439 -23.39 -2.20 -3.99
N LYS A 440 -23.46 -0.88 -4.01
CA LYS A 440 -23.67 -0.07 -2.82
C LYS A 440 -24.98 -0.38 -2.08
N LYS A 441 -25.96 -1.01 -2.75
CA LYS A 441 -27.23 -1.43 -2.13
C LYS A 441 -27.05 -2.59 -1.15
N ASP A 442 -25.92 -3.29 -1.23
CA ASP A 442 -25.60 -4.43 -0.37
C ASP A 442 -24.89 -4.00 0.92
N LEU A 443 -24.80 -2.68 1.18
CA LEU A 443 -24.11 -2.08 2.30
C LEU A 443 -25.08 -1.32 3.21
N VAL A 444 -24.79 -1.34 4.50
CA VAL A 444 -25.39 -0.48 5.54
C VAL A 444 -24.32 0.06 6.46
N SER A 445 -24.60 1.14 7.18
CA SER A 445 -23.69 1.68 8.19
C SER A 445 -24.37 1.77 9.54
N TYR A 446 -23.66 1.38 10.60
CA TYR A 446 -24.10 1.56 11.99
C TYR A 446 -23.69 2.92 12.58
N ASP A 447 -23.04 3.75 11.77
CA ASP A 447 -22.78 5.16 12.05
C ASP A 447 -23.59 6.03 11.09
N GLU A 448 -24.42 6.93 11.64
CA GLU A 448 -25.35 7.75 10.87
C GLU A 448 -24.64 8.74 9.95
N LEU A 449 -23.54 9.33 10.40
CA LEU A 449 -22.77 10.29 9.61
C LEU A 449 -22.16 9.58 8.39
N THR A 450 -21.54 8.42 8.59
CA THR A 450 -21.00 7.58 7.52
C THR A 450 -22.09 7.11 6.56
N ALA A 451 -23.25 6.69 7.07
CA ALA A 451 -24.40 6.32 6.25
C ALA A 451 -24.81 7.46 5.30
N LYS A 452 -24.96 8.67 5.85
CA LYS A 452 -25.33 9.88 5.12
C LYS A 452 -24.25 10.32 4.12
N MET A 453 -22.98 10.33 4.52
CA MET A 453 -21.86 10.75 3.66
C MET A 453 -21.71 9.84 2.45
N ILE A 454 -21.81 8.53 2.66
CA ILE A 454 -21.69 7.55 1.58
C ILE A 454 -22.97 7.52 0.77
N GLY A 455 -24.14 7.67 1.39
CA GLY A 455 -25.45 7.47 0.78
C GLY A 455 -25.85 5.99 0.81
N ILE A 456 -25.72 5.34 1.97
CA ILE A 456 -26.19 3.98 2.27
C ILE A 456 -27.13 4.03 3.48
N PRO A 457 -27.99 3.02 3.70
CA PRO A 457 -28.92 3.01 4.83
C PRO A 457 -28.20 2.98 6.18
N PHE A 458 -28.76 3.71 7.15
CA PHE A 458 -28.34 3.67 8.56
C PHE A 458 -29.06 2.51 9.26
N THR A 459 -28.32 1.65 9.97
CA THR A 459 -28.86 0.38 10.50
C THR A 459 -29.96 0.53 11.54
N PHE A 460 -30.03 1.66 12.25
CA PHE A 460 -31.09 1.89 13.24
C PHE A 460 -32.39 2.38 12.59
N ALA A 461 -32.31 2.98 11.39
CA ALA A 461 -33.51 3.36 10.65
C ALA A 461 -34.18 2.10 10.08
N PRO A 462 -35.52 2.00 10.15
CA PRO A 462 -36.22 0.89 9.53
C PRO A 462 -35.92 0.86 8.02
N TRP A 463 -35.80 -0.35 7.47
CA TRP A 463 -35.59 -0.53 6.04
C TRP A 463 -36.88 -0.19 5.29
N GLU A 464 -37.00 1.06 4.88
CA GLU A 464 -38.06 1.49 3.95
C GLU A 464 -37.59 1.21 2.53
N ASP A 465 -38.38 0.44 1.77
CA ASP A 465 -38.10 0.14 0.38
C ASP A 465 -38.02 1.46 -0.40
N GLN A 466 -36.81 1.83 -0.85
CA GLN A 466 -36.57 3.11 -1.53
C GLN A 466 -37.25 3.21 -2.91
N SER A 467 -37.86 2.12 -3.38
CA SER A 467 -38.79 2.10 -4.52
C SER A 467 -39.95 3.09 -4.35
N ASN A 468 -40.39 3.38 -3.12
CA ASN A 468 -41.50 4.30 -2.86
C ASN A 468 -41.14 5.80 -2.84
N LYS A 469 -39.85 6.17 -2.79
CA LYS A 469 -39.45 7.60 -2.75
C LYS A 469 -39.32 8.25 -4.13
N SER A 470 -39.07 7.47 -5.19
CA SER A 470 -38.98 8.01 -6.55
C SER A 470 -40.35 8.43 -7.12
N GLU A 471 -41.46 7.93 -6.58
CA GLU A 471 -42.80 8.34 -7.02
C GLU A 471 -43.27 9.65 -6.34
N SER A 472 -42.76 9.98 -5.15
CA SER A 472 -43.16 11.18 -4.39
C SER A 472 -42.39 12.45 -4.73
N GLU A 473 -41.25 12.36 -5.42
CA GLU A 473 -40.48 13.54 -5.88
C GLU A 473 -40.79 13.92 -7.33
N SER A 474 -41.68 13.19 -8.00
CA SER A 474 -42.17 13.45 -9.36
C SER A 474 -43.62 13.95 -9.42
N SER A 475 -44.21 14.34 -8.29
CA SER A 475 -45.59 14.87 -8.18
C SER A 475 -45.63 16.31 -7.70
#